data_AF-A0A9W2YKI2-F1
#
_entry.id   AF-A0A9W2YKI2-F1
#
_cell.length_a   1.000
_cell.length_b   1.000
_cell.length_c   1.000
_cell.angle_alpha   90.00
_cell.angle_beta   90.00
_cell.angle_gamma   90.00
#
_symmetry.space_group_name_H-M   'P 1'
#
loop_
_entity.id
_entity.type
_entity.pdbx_description
1 polymer ?
#
loop_
_entity_poly.entity_id
_entity_poly.type
_entity_poly.pdbx_seq_one_letter_code
_entity_poly.pdbx_strand_id
1 'polypeptide(L)'
;MADKIKTAFGLTVLKKSGESKTKRVHSSFNVFGGENDEEANGKQTSCQKLSIAVKRKAQMDIDKALKEDPTVYEYDSIHDDLQATQSQVGAKEKSSEKKVQKEREEEGEKFREKEKFVTASYKKKMLQMAEDEEREKREVAMENMLDVTKQKDLSGFYRYLLRAKTGNQVVEETKKKVN
;
A
#
# COMPACT_ATOMS: atom_id res chain seq x y z
N MET A 1 -16.93 -20.59 -62.90
CA MET A 1 -17.68 -19.98 -61.78
C MET A 1 -17.42 -20.89 -60.58
N ALA A 2 -16.75 -20.40 -59.55
CA ALA A 2 -16.25 -21.24 -58.45
C ALA A 2 -17.32 -21.44 -57.36
N ASP A 3 -17.62 -22.70 -57.05
CA ASP A 3 -18.58 -23.08 -56.02
C ASP A 3 -17.99 -22.86 -54.62
N LYS A 4 -18.67 -22.04 -53.81
CA LYS A 4 -18.29 -21.74 -52.43
C LYS A 4 -18.78 -22.85 -51.50
N ILE A 5 -17.86 -23.68 -51.01
CA ILE A 5 -18.14 -24.65 -49.93
C ILE A 5 -18.29 -23.87 -48.62
N LYS A 6 -19.50 -23.87 -48.04
CA LYS A 6 -19.76 -23.30 -46.71
C LYS A 6 -19.37 -24.31 -45.64
N THR A 7 -18.16 -24.20 -45.10
CA THR A 7 -17.73 -24.93 -43.90
C THR A 7 -18.31 -24.25 -42.65
N ALA A 8 -19.28 -24.90 -42.00
CA ALA A 8 -19.81 -24.47 -40.71
C ALA A 8 -19.04 -25.17 -39.59
N PHE A 9 -18.07 -24.47 -38.98
CA PHE A 9 -17.44 -24.91 -37.75
C PHE A 9 -18.20 -24.31 -36.56
N GLY A 10 -18.91 -25.15 -35.82
CA GLY A 10 -19.60 -24.76 -34.60
C GLY A 10 -20.18 -25.99 -33.90
N LEU A 11 -20.01 -26.08 -32.59
CA LEU A 11 -20.54 -27.17 -31.77
C LEU A 11 -22.08 -27.06 -31.74
N THR A 12 -22.77 -27.91 -32.51
CA THR A 12 -24.23 -27.97 -32.54
C THR A 12 -24.74 -28.63 -31.25
N VAL A 13 -25.14 -27.82 -30.27
CA VAL A 13 -25.75 -28.32 -29.02
C VAL A 13 -27.23 -28.65 -29.28
N LEU A 14 -27.56 -29.94 -29.28
CA LEU A 14 -28.93 -30.44 -29.39
C LEU A 14 -29.76 -29.99 -28.18
N LYS A 15 -30.81 -29.20 -28.42
CA LYS A 15 -31.69 -28.68 -27.38
C LYS A 15 -32.62 -29.79 -26.87
N LYS A 16 -32.40 -30.28 -25.63
CA LYS A 16 -33.28 -31.25 -24.97
C LYS A 16 -34.49 -30.53 -24.37
N SER A 17 -35.68 -30.88 -24.85
CA SER A 17 -36.98 -30.47 -24.30
C SER A 17 -37.37 -31.34 -23.11
N GLY A 18 -37.87 -30.73 -22.04
CA GLY A 18 -38.63 -31.39 -20.98
C GLY A 18 -38.18 -31.05 -19.56
N GLU A 19 -38.98 -30.26 -18.86
CA GLU A 19 -38.79 -29.77 -17.49
C GLU A 19 -38.82 -30.86 -16.42
N SER A 20 -37.95 -30.73 -15.42
CA SER A 20 -38.28 -31.04 -14.02
C SER A 20 -37.53 -30.08 -13.09
N LYS A 21 -38.30 -29.20 -12.44
CA LYS A 21 -37.84 -28.21 -11.46
C LYS A 21 -37.34 -28.89 -10.19
N THR A 22 -36.15 -28.53 -9.69
CA THR A 22 -35.91 -28.17 -8.28
C THR A 22 -34.68 -27.26 -8.17
N LYS A 23 -34.76 -26.26 -7.30
CA LYS A 23 -33.71 -25.25 -7.06
C LYS A 23 -32.56 -25.84 -6.24
N ARG A 24 -31.32 -25.49 -6.58
CA ARG A 24 -30.24 -25.30 -5.59
C ARG A 24 -29.16 -24.38 -6.16
N VAL A 25 -29.08 -23.14 -5.69
CA VAL A 25 -27.91 -22.28 -5.86
C VAL A 25 -26.83 -22.86 -4.94
N HIS A 26 -25.90 -23.62 -5.49
CA HIS A 26 -24.70 -24.03 -4.78
C HIS A 26 -23.62 -22.99 -5.07
N SER A 27 -23.60 -21.97 -4.21
CA SER A 27 -22.41 -21.19 -3.93
C SER A 27 -21.38 -22.11 -3.26
N SER A 28 -20.62 -22.85 -4.08
CA SER A 28 -19.38 -23.51 -3.66
C SER A 28 -18.71 -24.20 -4.86
N PHE A 29 -18.33 -23.44 -5.89
CA PHE A 29 -17.12 -23.80 -6.64
C PHE A 29 -15.93 -23.21 -5.89
N ASN A 30 -15.70 -23.70 -4.66
CA ASN A 30 -14.46 -23.47 -3.93
C ASN A 30 -13.58 -24.69 -4.19
N VAL A 31 -12.76 -24.62 -5.23
CA VAL A 31 -11.78 -25.67 -5.56
C VAL A 31 -10.48 -25.54 -4.73
N PHE A 32 -10.30 -24.43 -4.01
CA PHE A 32 -9.10 -24.18 -3.20
C PHE A 32 -9.39 -23.56 -1.82
N GLY A 33 -10.59 -23.75 -1.28
CA GLY A 33 -11.01 -23.03 -0.07
C GLY A 33 -11.53 -23.95 1.04
N GLY A 34 -10.64 -24.40 1.93
CA GLY A 34 -11.00 -24.52 3.35
C GLY A 34 -10.82 -25.86 4.04
N GLU A 35 -9.62 -26.43 4.06
CA GLU A 35 -9.22 -27.31 5.18
C GLU A 35 -7.73 -27.12 5.47
N ASN A 36 -7.41 -25.99 6.09
CA ASN A 36 -6.22 -25.83 6.90
C ASN A 36 -6.65 -26.14 8.34
N ASP A 37 -6.42 -27.38 8.77
CA ASP A 37 -6.65 -27.85 10.15
C ASP A 37 -5.29 -28.06 10.81
N GLU A 38 -4.80 -27.03 11.50
CA GLU A 38 -3.75 -27.19 12.49
C GLU A 38 -4.38 -27.78 13.77
N GLU A 39 -4.04 -29.04 14.11
CA GLU A 39 -3.25 -29.37 15.31
C GLU A 39 -3.20 -30.89 15.63
N ALA A 40 -2.02 -31.28 16.15
CA ALA A 40 -1.78 -32.33 17.16
C ALA A 40 -1.79 -33.84 16.80
N ASN A 41 -0.58 -34.42 16.95
CA ASN A 41 -0.25 -35.76 17.47
C ASN A 41 -0.52 -37.01 16.62
N GLY A 42 0.60 -37.62 16.20
CA GLY A 42 0.91 -39.06 16.31
C GLY A 42 -0.22 -40.07 16.12
N LYS A 43 -0.28 -40.68 14.93
CA LYS A 43 -0.36 -42.14 14.64
C LYS A 43 -0.95 -42.38 13.24
N GLN A 44 -0.18 -43.09 12.41
CA GLN A 44 -0.60 -44.03 11.37
C GLN A 44 -2.05 -43.90 10.85
N THR A 45 -2.24 -43.17 9.75
CA THR A 45 -3.43 -43.29 8.89
C THR A 45 -3.11 -44.22 7.70
N SER A 46 -3.34 -45.51 7.95
CA SER A 46 -3.86 -46.54 7.02
C SER A 46 -3.80 -46.34 5.50
N CYS A 47 -2.66 -45.99 4.90
CA CYS A 47 -2.44 -46.16 3.45
C CYS A 47 -1.57 -47.40 3.18
N GLN A 48 -1.97 -48.53 3.77
CA GLN A 48 -1.31 -49.81 3.54
C GLN A 48 -1.81 -50.39 2.21
N LYS A 49 -0.84 -50.56 1.28
CA LYS A 49 -0.86 -51.45 0.11
C LYS A 49 -1.45 -50.88 -1.19
N LEU A 50 -0.89 -49.78 -1.70
CA LEU A 50 -0.75 -49.68 -3.15
C LEU A 50 0.10 -50.87 -3.61
N SER A 51 -0.44 -51.67 -4.53
CA SER A 51 0.07 -52.99 -4.89
C SER A 51 1.58 -52.97 -5.17
N ILE A 52 2.31 -54.02 -4.78
CA ILE A 52 3.77 -54.13 -4.96
C ILE A 52 4.19 -53.81 -6.41
N ALA A 53 3.33 -54.16 -7.38
CA ALA A 53 3.51 -53.83 -8.79
C ALA A 53 3.46 -52.30 -9.07
N VAL A 54 2.54 -51.56 -8.43
CA VAL A 54 2.46 -50.09 -8.54
C VAL A 54 3.69 -49.44 -7.94
N LYS A 55 4.20 -49.93 -6.81
CA LYS A 55 5.45 -49.43 -6.21
C LYS A 55 6.68 -49.71 -7.07
N ARG A 56 6.77 -50.92 -7.64
CA ARG A 56 7.86 -51.25 -8.59
C ARG A 56 7.83 -50.36 -9.81
N LYS A 57 6.65 -50.13 -10.40
CA LYS A 57 6.52 -49.25 -11.56
C LYS A 57 6.94 -47.82 -11.24
N ALA A 58 6.47 -47.27 -10.12
CA ALA A 58 6.86 -45.93 -9.67
C ALA A 58 8.37 -45.82 -9.43
N GLN A 59 9.01 -46.84 -8.83
CA GLN A 59 10.46 -46.84 -8.66
C GLN A 59 11.20 -46.90 -9.99
N MET A 60 10.75 -47.73 -10.94
CA MET A 60 11.35 -47.79 -12.28
C MET A 60 11.23 -46.45 -13.02
N ASP A 61 10.10 -45.76 -12.86
CA ASP A 61 9.89 -44.44 -13.45
C ASP A 61 10.81 -43.37 -12.80
N ILE A 62 11.03 -43.44 -11.48
CA ILE A 62 12.00 -42.58 -10.76
C ILE A 62 13.43 -42.85 -11.24
N ASP A 63 13.85 -44.12 -11.29
CA ASP A 63 15.21 -44.50 -11.72
C ASP A 63 15.45 -44.11 -13.19
N LYS A 64 14.41 -44.21 -14.03
CA LYS A 64 14.46 -43.77 -15.41
C LYS A 64 14.63 -42.25 -15.52
N ALA A 65 13.87 -41.47 -14.76
CA ALA A 65 14.01 -40.01 -14.71
C ALA A 65 15.41 -39.60 -14.20
N LEU A 66 15.94 -40.26 -13.17
CA LEU A 66 17.29 -40.02 -12.64
C LEU A 66 18.40 -40.37 -13.64
N LYS A 67 18.20 -41.41 -14.46
CA LYS A 67 19.15 -41.82 -15.50
C LYS A 67 19.13 -40.87 -16.70
N GLU A 68 17.96 -40.40 -17.07
CA GLU A 68 17.79 -39.40 -18.13
C GLU A 68 18.40 -38.07 -17.67
N ASP A 69 18.04 -37.58 -16.48
CA ASP A 69 18.51 -36.32 -15.90
C ASP A 69 18.84 -36.46 -14.40
N PRO A 70 20.12 -36.50 -14.00
CA PRO A 70 20.50 -36.62 -12.60
C PRO A 70 20.11 -35.39 -11.75
N THR A 71 19.90 -34.24 -12.39
CA THR A 71 19.53 -32.96 -11.75
C THR A 71 18.03 -32.77 -11.59
N VAL A 72 17.21 -33.78 -11.95
CA VAL A 72 15.74 -33.66 -11.96
C VAL A 72 15.12 -33.29 -10.59
N TYR A 73 15.84 -33.55 -9.49
CA TYR A 73 15.44 -33.19 -8.13
C TYR A 73 16.24 -32.04 -7.51
N GLU A 74 17.12 -31.37 -8.27
CA GLU A 74 17.96 -30.27 -7.77
C GLU A 74 17.28 -28.88 -7.85
N TYR A 75 16.02 -28.84 -8.27
CA TYR A 75 15.29 -27.57 -8.49
C TYR A 75 15.17 -26.72 -7.20
N ASP A 76 14.85 -27.35 -6.07
CA ASP A 76 14.69 -26.64 -4.80
C ASP A 76 16.01 -26.00 -4.35
N SER A 77 17.14 -26.71 -4.51
CA SER A 77 18.47 -26.19 -4.20
C SER A 77 18.83 -24.96 -5.04
N ILE A 78 18.53 -24.99 -6.34
CA ILE A 78 18.81 -23.87 -7.26
C ILE A 78 17.93 -22.66 -6.92
N HIS A 79 16.68 -22.89 -6.54
CA HIS A 79 15.77 -21.83 -6.14
C HIS A 79 16.24 -21.15 -4.85
N ASP A 80 16.65 -21.93 -3.86
CA ASP A 80 17.20 -21.43 -2.59
C ASP A 80 18.48 -20.61 -2.82
N ASP A 81 19.38 -21.07 -3.70
CA ASP A 81 20.60 -20.35 -4.07
C ASP A 81 20.29 -19.03 -4.80
N LEU A 82 19.33 -19.04 -5.73
CA LEU A 82 18.92 -17.85 -6.47
C LEU A 82 18.27 -16.82 -5.53
N GLN A 83 17.47 -17.28 -4.57
CA GLN A 83 16.85 -16.42 -3.56
C GLN A 83 17.89 -15.86 -2.58
N ALA A 84 18.86 -16.67 -2.15
CA ALA A 84 19.96 -16.25 -1.29
C ALA A 84 20.86 -15.22 -1.97
N THR A 85 21.21 -15.44 -3.25
CA THR A 85 22.03 -14.49 -4.01
C THR A 85 21.29 -13.18 -4.27
N GLN A 86 20.00 -13.22 -4.67
CA GLN A 86 19.20 -12.00 -4.85
C GLN A 86 19.09 -11.17 -3.57
N SER A 87 18.84 -11.81 -2.42
CA SER A 87 18.76 -11.11 -1.14
C SER A 87 20.11 -10.51 -0.71
N GLN A 88 21.23 -11.18 -0.98
CA GLN A 88 22.56 -10.62 -0.74
C GLN A 88 22.91 -9.46 -1.67
N VAL A 89 22.54 -9.54 -2.95
CA VAL A 89 22.75 -8.43 -3.91
C VAL A 89 21.94 -7.21 -3.50
N GLY A 90 20.65 -7.39 -3.19
CA GLY A 90 19.80 -6.30 -2.71
C GLY A 90 20.24 -5.71 -1.36
N ALA A 91 20.85 -6.50 -0.47
CA ALA A 91 21.42 -6.00 0.78
C ALA A 91 22.71 -5.19 0.58
N LYS A 92 23.56 -5.59 -0.37
CA LYS A 92 24.79 -4.87 -0.72
C LYS A 92 24.48 -3.52 -1.37
N GLU A 93 23.49 -3.48 -2.26
CA GLU A 93 23.08 -2.27 -2.98
C GLU A 93 22.53 -1.18 -2.03
N LYS A 94 21.67 -1.57 -1.08
CA LYS A 94 21.17 -0.68 -0.01
C LYS A 94 22.27 -0.12 0.90
N SER A 95 23.38 -0.83 1.05
CA SER A 95 24.52 -0.39 1.86
C SER A 95 25.37 0.64 1.11
N SER A 96 25.59 0.45 -0.20
CA SER A 96 26.26 1.44 -1.04
C SER A 96 25.46 2.73 -1.19
N GLU A 97 24.14 2.66 -1.32
CA GLU A 97 23.28 3.85 -1.42
C GLU A 97 23.36 4.73 -0.15
N LYS A 98 23.36 4.11 1.03
CA LYS A 98 23.50 4.83 2.32
C LYS A 98 24.86 5.52 2.47
N LYS A 99 25.92 4.93 1.93
CA LYS A 99 27.28 5.54 1.97
C LYS A 99 27.35 6.81 1.12
N VAL A 100 26.74 6.77 -0.08
CA VAL A 100 26.72 7.92 -1.00
C VAL A 100 25.90 9.09 -0.46
N GLN A 101 24.77 8.82 0.21
CA GLN A 101 23.97 9.89 0.85
C GLN A 101 24.70 10.53 2.02
N LYS A 102 25.36 9.72 2.85
CA LYS A 102 26.13 10.23 3.99
C LYS A 102 27.28 11.14 3.55
N GLU A 103 28.03 10.74 2.51
CA GLU A 103 29.09 11.57 1.93
C GLU A 103 28.55 12.89 1.34
N ARG A 104 27.33 12.86 0.77
CA ARG A 104 26.65 14.05 0.23
C ARG A 104 26.15 15.01 1.32
N GLU A 105 25.70 14.49 2.46
CA GLU A 105 25.28 15.29 3.61
C GLU A 105 26.47 15.94 4.31
N GLU A 106 27.57 15.20 4.48
CA GLU A 106 28.82 15.69 5.07
C GLU A 106 29.52 16.72 4.15
N GLU A 107 29.38 16.63 2.84
CA GLU A 107 29.81 17.69 1.91
C GLU A 107 28.90 18.93 1.99
N GLY A 108 27.60 18.73 2.21
CA GLY A 108 26.64 19.82 2.41
C GLY A 108 26.94 20.68 3.63
N GLU A 109 27.54 20.13 4.69
CA GLU A 109 27.96 20.89 5.88
C GLU A 109 29.17 21.80 5.63
N LYS A 110 30.10 21.39 4.74
CA LYS A 110 31.33 22.15 4.43
C LYS A 110 31.09 23.49 3.74
N PHE A 111 29.85 23.76 3.32
CA PHE A 111 29.44 25.01 2.68
C PHE A 111 28.31 25.72 3.41
N ARG A 112 27.93 25.28 4.63
CA ARG A 112 26.92 25.98 5.45
C ARG A 112 27.40 27.32 5.98
N GLU A 113 28.67 27.40 6.39
CA GLU A 113 29.27 28.60 6.98
C GLU A 113 29.83 29.60 5.95
N LYS A 114 29.95 29.21 4.68
CA LYS A 114 30.31 30.16 3.63
C LYS A 114 29.13 31.09 3.42
N GLU A 115 29.36 32.38 3.59
CA GLU A 115 28.37 33.42 3.31
C GLU A 115 27.85 33.23 1.89
N LYS A 116 26.66 32.66 1.76
CA LYS A 116 25.93 32.62 0.50
C LYS A 116 25.61 34.07 0.21
N PHE A 117 26.36 34.69 -0.70
CA PHE A 117 26.13 36.06 -1.11
C PHE A 117 24.78 36.15 -1.80
N VAL A 118 23.76 36.39 -0.98
CA VAL A 118 22.41 36.67 -1.43
C VAL A 118 22.45 38.08 -2.04
N THR A 119 22.18 38.16 -3.33
CA THR A 119 22.03 39.43 -4.05
C THR A 119 20.91 40.27 -3.40
N ALA A 120 21.00 41.59 -3.47
CA ALA A 120 20.05 42.49 -2.82
C ALA A 120 18.58 42.17 -3.17
N SER A 121 18.31 41.68 -4.37
CA SER A 121 16.98 41.22 -4.80
C SER A 121 16.49 39.98 -4.07
N TYR A 122 17.36 39.00 -3.80
CA TYR A 122 16.98 37.80 -3.06
C TYR A 122 16.89 38.06 -1.54
N LYS A 123 17.66 39.00 -0.97
CA LYS A 123 17.42 39.48 0.42
C LYS A 123 16.02 40.06 0.57
N LYS A 124 15.59 40.87 -0.40
CA LYS A 124 14.25 41.45 -0.45
C LYS A 124 13.14 40.38 -0.56
N LYS A 125 13.35 39.35 -1.38
CA LYS A 125 12.40 38.22 -1.51
C LYS A 125 12.29 37.40 -0.22
N MET A 126 13.40 37.17 0.48
CA MET A 126 13.39 36.46 1.76
C MET A 126 12.64 37.25 2.84
N LEU A 127 12.83 38.56 2.89
CA LEU A 127 12.11 39.44 3.81
C LEU A 127 10.61 39.44 3.52
N GLN A 128 10.23 39.52 2.23
CA GLN A 128 8.84 39.49 1.82
C GLN A 128 8.17 38.16 2.18
N MET A 129 8.84 37.04 1.93
CA MET A 129 8.34 35.71 2.30
C MET A 129 8.19 35.55 3.82
N ALA A 130 9.12 36.09 4.60
CA ALA A 130 9.04 36.05 6.06
C ALA A 130 7.89 36.91 6.61
N GLU A 131 7.66 38.10 6.02
CA GLU A 131 6.54 38.97 6.39
C GLU A 131 5.19 38.34 6.03
N ASP A 132 5.09 37.72 4.86
CA ASP A 132 3.89 37.02 4.41
C ASP A 132 3.59 35.81 5.31
N GLU A 133 4.61 35.04 5.71
CA GLU A 133 4.45 33.93 6.67
C GLU A 133 4.01 34.40 8.06
N GLU A 134 4.53 35.53 8.55
CA GLU A 134 4.05 36.12 9.81
C GLU A 134 2.61 36.60 9.71
N ARG A 135 2.22 37.19 8.58
CA ARG A 135 0.85 37.63 8.34
C ARG A 135 -0.09 36.44 8.31
N GLU A 136 0.26 35.40 7.57
CA GLU A 136 -0.52 34.17 7.50
C GLU A 136 -0.63 33.52 8.88
N LYS A 137 0.45 33.45 9.67
CA LYS A 137 0.39 32.94 11.06
C LYS A 137 -0.52 33.78 11.94
N ARG A 138 -0.52 35.11 11.80
CA ARG A 138 -1.45 35.99 12.53
C ARG A 138 -2.89 35.75 12.08
N GLU A 139 -3.13 35.64 10.78
CA GLU A 139 -4.47 35.37 10.22
C GLU A 139 -4.97 33.99 10.65
N VAL A 140 -4.14 32.95 10.58
CA VAL A 140 -4.46 31.60 11.07
C VAL A 140 -4.69 31.59 12.58
N ALA A 141 -3.93 32.35 13.37
CA ALA A 141 -4.19 32.49 14.80
C ALA A 141 -5.53 33.19 15.06
N MET A 142 -5.85 34.23 14.30
CA MET A 142 -7.13 34.94 14.37
C MET A 142 -8.29 34.06 13.91
N GLU A 143 -8.12 33.31 12.83
CA GLU A 143 -9.10 32.35 12.32
C GLU A 143 -9.32 31.22 13.33
N ASN A 144 -8.25 30.65 13.89
CA ASN A 144 -8.34 29.65 14.95
C ASN A 144 -9.04 30.20 16.20
N MET A 145 -8.86 31.48 16.53
CA MET A 145 -9.57 32.15 17.62
C MET A 145 -11.00 32.57 17.26
N LEU A 146 -11.38 32.61 15.98
CA LEU A 146 -12.73 32.94 15.53
C LEU A 146 -13.50 31.70 15.07
N ASP A 147 -12.84 30.55 15.02
CA ASP A 147 -13.38 29.26 14.64
C ASP A 147 -14.30 28.71 15.74
N VAL A 148 -15.59 28.82 15.46
CA VAL A 148 -16.68 28.37 16.32
C VAL A 148 -16.60 26.88 16.65
N THR A 149 -15.97 26.06 15.80
CA THR A 149 -15.85 24.60 16.03
C THR A 149 -14.80 24.24 17.08
N LYS A 150 -13.83 25.13 17.33
CA LYS A 150 -12.75 24.94 18.31
C LYS A 150 -13.04 25.57 19.67
N GLN A 151 -14.08 26.40 19.76
CA GLN A 151 -14.49 27.10 20.98
C GLN A 151 -15.64 26.39 21.70
N LYS A 152 -15.66 26.44 23.03
CA LYS A 152 -16.74 25.85 23.86
C LYS A 152 -18.04 26.67 23.84
N ASP A 153 -17.96 27.98 23.57
CA ASP A 153 -19.09 28.91 23.62
C ASP A 153 -19.07 29.86 22.41
N LEU A 154 -20.25 30.14 21.85
CA LEU A 154 -20.47 30.99 20.65
C LEU A 154 -20.25 32.50 20.89
N SER A 155 -19.78 32.91 22.07
CA SER A 155 -19.70 34.32 22.50
C SER A 155 -18.70 35.15 21.69
N GLY A 156 -17.63 34.54 21.16
CA GLY A 156 -16.66 35.19 20.28
C GLY A 156 -17.28 35.60 18.94
N PHE A 157 -18.05 34.68 18.34
CA PHE A 157 -18.79 34.93 17.10
C PHE A 157 -19.82 36.05 17.26
N TYR A 158 -20.60 36.05 18.35
CA TYR A 158 -21.58 37.11 18.59
C TYR A 158 -20.92 38.47 18.84
N ARG A 159 -19.81 38.54 19.58
CA ARG A 159 -19.04 39.81 19.72
C ARG A 159 -18.58 40.35 18.37
N TYR A 160 -18.10 39.48 17.48
CA TYR A 160 -17.68 39.85 16.13
C TYR A 160 -18.86 40.32 15.27
N LEU A 161 -19.97 39.58 15.27
CA LEU A 161 -21.16 39.92 14.50
C LEU A 161 -21.84 41.21 14.99
N LEU A 162 -21.89 41.46 16.30
CA LEU A 162 -22.32 42.73 16.86
C LEU A 162 -21.39 43.86 16.41
N ARG A 163 -20.07 43.69 16.57
CA ARG A 163 -19.07 44.70 16.16
C ARG A 163 -19.18 45.07 14.67
N ALA A 164 -19.47 44.08 13.82
CA ALA A 164 -19.69 44.26 12.38
C ALA A 164 -21.00 45.00 12.08
N LYS A 165 -22.09 44.70 12.80
CA LYS A 165 -23.41 45.30 12.58
C LYS A 165 -23.55 46.71 13.17
N THR A 166 -22.94 46.96 14.33
CA THR A 166 -23.11 48.22 15.07
C THR A 166 -21.95 49.19 14.87
N GLY A 167 -20.92 48.82 14.09
CA GLY A 167 -19.79 49.69 13.78
C GLY A 167 -19.01 50.10 15.02
N ASN A 168 -18.13 49.22 15.50
CA ASN A 168 -17.06 49.48 16.47
C ASN A 168 -17.31 50.62 17.50
N GLN A 169 -18.35 50.51 18.32
CA GLN A 169 -18.51 51.41 19.47
C GLN A 169 -17.56 50.95 20.58
N VAL A 170 -16.56 51.77 20.87
CA VAL A 170 -15.70 51.63 22.05
C VAL A 170 -16.61 51.82 23.27
N VAL A 171 -16.81 50.75 24.04
CA VAL A 171 -17.55 50.84 25.30
C VAL A 171 -16.63 51.48 26.33
N GLU A 172 -16.78 52.78 26.54
CA GLU A 172 -16.17 53.51 27.66
C GLU A 172 -16.68 52.91 28.98
N GLU A 173 -15.75 52.52 29.84
CA GLU A 173 -16.00 51.80 31.09
C GLU A 173 -16.82 52.66 32.08
N THR A 174 -18.08 52.28 32.36
CA THR A 174 -18.79 52.83 33.53
C THR A 174 -18.22 52.21 34.81
N LYS A 175 -17.16 52.79 35.35
CA LYS A 175 -16.68 52.55 36.72
C LYS A 175 -17.74 53.06 37.71
N LYS A 176 -18.69 52.21 38.11
CA LYS A 176 -19.50 52.46 39.32
C LYS A 176 -18.58 52.31 40.53
N LYS A 177 -18.08 53.45 41.03
CA LYS A 177 -17.57 53.55 42.40
C LYS A 177 -18.72 53.20 43.35
N VAL A 178 -18.62 52.07 44.02
CA VAL A 178 -19.42 51.78 45.21
C VAL A 178 -18.63 52.37 46.38
N ASN A 179 -19.26 53.31 47.09
CA ASN A 179 -18.76 53.87 48.35
C ASN A 179 -18.78 52.82 49.47
#